data_AF-A0AAV9Z8T9-F1
#
_entry.id   AF-A0AAV9Z8T9-F1
#
_cell.length_a   1.000
_cell.length_b   1.000
_cell.length_c   1.000
_cell.angle_alpha   90.00
_cell.angle_beta   90.00
_cell.angle_gamma   90.00
#
_symmetry.space_group_name_H-M   'P 1'
#
loop_
_entity.id
_entity.type
_entity.pdbx_description
1 polymer ?
#
loop_
_entity_poly.entity_id
_entity_poly.type
_entity_poly.pdbx_seq_one_letter_code
_entity_poly.pdbx_strand_id
1 'polypeptide(L)'
;MPAFCAQLDAGVNGVALTKWKQETANDILASPLSAGKLDVSNNSQKAWHEIVVRKFTNYRTQVYLKKADSTVAPPPKHRGVPLLHFSSLLTARQLFAKENEGVLHSAAEERHAATGTGTVGSAYQTVLKEKWDALDSDARDEWQTRADKFGGDIHRNQTDFKESMHTALATLCQGGLLGDAELLLFYGWRDLKGDISTGASRLPDLLRATASAHAR
;
A
#
# COMPACT_ATOMS: atom_id res chain seq x y z
N MET A 1 -16.74 -16.73 -16.98
CA MET A 1 -15.71 -17.35 -16.11
C MET A 1 -15.79 -18.87 -16.06
N PRO A 2 -16.96 -19.54 -15.92
CA PRO A 2 -17.03 -21.00 -15.88
C PRO A 2 -16.34 -21.71 -17.06
N ALA A 3 -16.49 -21.19 -18.28
CA ALA A 3 -15.82 -21.72 -19.47
C ALA A 3 -14.29 -21.65 -19.40
N PHE A 4 -13.71 -20.63 -18.75
CA PHE A 4 -12.27 -20.51 -18.59
C PHE A 4 -11.72 -21.51 -17.57
N CYS A 5 -12.47 -21.76 -16.48
CA CYS A 5 -12.10 -22.81 -15.52
C CYS A 5 -12.07 -24.19 -16.19
N ALA A 6 -13.07 -24.51 -17.02
CA ALA A 6 -13.09 -25.77 -17.77
C ALA A 6 -11.85 -25.96 -18.68
N GLN A 7 -11.35 -24.89 -19.31
CA GLN A 7 -10.11 -24.94 -20.10
C GLN A 7 -8.86 -25.18 -19.23
N LEU A 8 -8.83 -24.62 -18.02
CA LEU A 8 -7.74 -24.84 -17.07
C LEU A 8 -7.77 -26.26 -16.51
N ASP A 9 -8.95 -26.77 -16.16
CA ASP A 9 -9.15 -28.12 -15.62
C ASP A 9 -8.89 -29.21 -16.67
N ALA A 10 -9.13 -28.92 -17.95
CA ALA A 10 -8.78 -29.80 -19.07
C ALA A 10 -7.26 -29.87 -19.36
N GLY A 11 -6.43 -29.13 -18.61
CA GLY A 11 -4.97 -29.20 -18.74
C GLY A 11 -4.45 -28.67 -20.07
N VAL A 12 -5.19 -27.76 -20.72
CA VAL A 12 -4.83 -27.25 -22.05
C VAL A 12 -3.47 -26.55 -22.01
N ASN A 13 -2.62 -26.86 -22.99
CA ASN A 13 -1.27 -26.30 -23.06
C ASN A 13 -1.27 -24.76 -23.17
N GLY A 14 -0.16 -24.12 -22.78
CA GLY A 14 -0.09 -22.66 -22.67
C GLY A 14 -0.34 -21.89 -23.97
N VAL A 15 -0.03 -22.50 -25.12
CA VAL A 15 -0.25 -21.90 -26.44
C VAL A 15 -1.73 -21.91 -26.80
N ALA A 16 -2.40 -23.06 -26.66
CA ALA A 16 -3.82 -23.19 -26.91
C ALA A 16 -4.65 -22.34 -25.93
N LEU A 17 -4.22 -22.21 -24.67
CA LEU A 17 -4.86 -21.33 -23.70
C LEU A 17 -4.73 -19.85 -24.07
N THR A 18 -3.59 -19.45 -24.62
CA THR A 18 -3.36 -18.07 -25.08
C THR A 18 -4.24 -17.76 -26.28
N LYS A 19 -4.31 -18.68 -27.26
CA LYS A 19 -5.20 -18.58 -28.41
C LYS A 19 -6.68 -18.47 -27.97
N TRP A 20 -7.11 -19.34 -27.08
CA TRP A 20 -8.48 -19.32 -26.54
C TRP A 20 -8.83 -17.99 -25.88
N LYS A 21 -7.92 -17.41 -25.08
CA LYS A 21 -8.14 -16.09 -24.44
C LYS A 21 -8.31 -14.97 -25.47
N GLN A 22 -7.55 -15.00 -26.56
CA GLN A 22 -7.63 -13.99 -27.61
C GLN A 22 -8.95 -14.13 -28.38
N GLU A 23 -9.32 -15.35 -28.79
CA GLU A 23 -10.59 -15.62 -29.48
C GLU A 23 -11.78 -15.25 -28.61
N THR A 24 -11.77 -15.66 -27.34
CA THR A 24 -12.84 -15.33 -26.39
C THR A 24 -12.91 -13.83 -26.09
N ALA A 25 -11.77 -13.12 -26.07
CA ALA A 25 -11.77 -11.68 -25.90
C ALA A 25 -12.42 -10.97 -27.10
N ASN A 26 -12.16 -11.45 -28.32
CA ASN A 26 -12.83 -10.94 -29.53
C ASN A 26 -14.34 -11.22 -29.48
N ASP A 27 -14.76 -12.42 -29.11
CA ASP A 27 -16.17 -12.79 -29.01
C ASP A 27 -16.92 -11.96 -27.95
N ILE A 28 -16.27 -11.72 -26.81
CA ILE A 28 -16.82 -10.88 -25.74
C ILE A 28 -16.99 -9.46 -26.23
N LEU A 29 -16.03 -8.90 -26.97
CA LEU A 29 -16.12 -7.53 -27.48
C LEU A 29 -17.11 -7.38 -28.64
N ALA A 30 -17.26 -8.42 -29.47
CA ALA A 30 -18.22 -8.49 -30.55
C ALA A 30 -19.66 -8.81 -30.08
N SER A 31 -19.83 -9.18 -28.80
CA SER A 31 -21.14 -9.51 -28.23
C SER A 31 -22.09 -8.30 -28.26
N PRO A 32 -23.40 -8.50 -28.47
CA PRO A 32 -24.40 -7.44 -28.32
C PRO A 32 -24.43 -6.84 -26.91
N LEU A 33 -23.88 -7.54 -25.91
CA LEU A 33 -23.82 -7.09 -24.52
C LEU A 33 -22.76 -6.00 -24.28
N SER A 34 -21.70 -5.98 -25.09
CA SER A 34 -20.60 -5.01 -25.02
C SER A 34 -20.71 -3.93 -26.09
N ALA A 35 -21.37 -4.23 -27.21
CA ALA A 35 -21.62 -3.27 -28.28
C ALA A 35 -22.36 -2.04 -27.75
N GLY A 36 -21.75 -0.86 -27.90
CA GLY A 36 -22.30 0.43 -27.46
C GLY A 36 -22.21 0.74 -25.96
N LYS A 37 -21.72 -0.20 -25.12
CA LYS A 37 -21.51 0.02 -23.67
C LYS A 37 -20.05 0.26 -23.29
N LEU A 38 -19.13 0.00 -24.21
CA LEU A 38 -17.72 0.25 -24.00
C LEU A 38 -17.44 1.72 -24.27
N ASP A 39 -16.85 2.39 -23.29
CA ASP A 39 -16.37 3.76 -23.46
C ASP A 39 -15.16 3.76 -24.40
N VAL A 40 -15.43 4.08 -25.67
CA VAL A 40 -14.41 4.21 -26.73
C VAL A 40 -13.72 5.57 -26.71
N SER A 41 -14.19 6.54 -25.90
CA SER A 41 -13.55 7.85 -25.80
C SER A 41 -12.22 7.78 -25.03
N ASN A 42 -12.14 6.88 -24.04
CA ASN A 42 -10.96 6.71 -23.19
C ASN A 42 -10.07 5.52 -23.58
N ASN A 43 -10.61 4.51 -24.26
CA ASN A 43 -9.88 3.29 -24.57
C ASN A 43 -10.20 2.79 -25.99
N SER A 44 -9.14 2.56 -26.77
CA SER A 44 -9.28 1.93 -28.09
C SER A 44 -9.80 0.50 -27.96
N GLN A 45 -10.38 -0.04 -29.03
CA GLN A 45 -10.81 -1.45 -29.07
C GLN A 45 -9.67 -2.42 -28.74
N LYS A 46 -8.44 -2.09 -29.13
CA LYS A 46 -7.23 -2.83 -28.77
C LYS A 46 -6.96 -2.79 -27.26
N ALA A 47 -7.10 -1.62 -26.62
CA ALA A 47 -6.93 -1.48 -25.17
C ALA A 47 -7.99 -2.30 -24.41
N TRP A 48 -9.24 -2.29 -24.88
CA TRP A 48 -10.30 -3.14 -24.30
C TRP A 48 -10.00 -4.63 -24.45
N HIS A 49 -9.49 -5.05 -25.61
CA HIS A 49 -9.05 -6.42 -25.83
C HIS A 49 -7.95 -6.84 -24.84
N GLU A 50 -6.93 -6.00 -24.66
CA GLU A 50 -5.85 -6.23 -23.70
C GLU A 50 -6.36 -6.32 -22.25
N ILE A 51 -7.33 -5.48 -21.86
CA ILE A 51 -7.96 -5.52 -20.54
C ILE A 51 -8.66 -6.86 -20.29
N VAL A 52 -9.40 -7.38 -21.28
CA VAL A 52 -10.11 -8.66 -21.16
C VAL A 52 -9.13 -9.82 -21.06
N VAL A 53 -8.10 -9.86 -21.91
CA VAL A 53 -7.04 -10.88 -21.85
C VAL A 53 -6.31 -10.82 -20.50
N ARG A 54 -6.01 -9.61 -20.00
CA ARG A 54 -5.38 -9.41 -18.70
C ARG A 54 -6.24 -9.95 -17.55
N LYS A 55 -7.57 -9.80 -17.61
CA LYS A 55 -8.46 -10.40 -16.60
C LYS A 55 -8.33 -11.91 -16.54
N PHE A 56 -8.29 -12.61 -17.68
CA PHE A 56 -8.08 -14.07 -17.71
C PHE A 56 -6.70 -14.47 -17.18
N THR A 57 -5.66 -13.72 -17.51
CA THR A 57 -4.30 -13.97 -17.02
C THR A 57 -4.17 -13.74 -15.51
N ASN A 58 -4.77 -12.68 -15.00
CA ASN A 58 -4.81 -12.41 -13.56
C ASN A 58 -5.61 -13.47 -12.82
N TYR A 59 -6.74 -13.93 -13.37
CA TYR A 59 -7.52 -15.01 -12.77
C TYR A 59 -6.71 -16.29 -12.64
N ARG A 60 -6.02 -16.73 -13.71
CA ARG A 60 -5.17 -17.92 -13.67
C ARG A 60 -4.09 -17.79 -12.58
N THR A 61 -3.39 -16.65 -12.56
CA THR A 61 -2.23 -16.44 -11.67
C THR A 61 -2.65 -16.27 -10.21
N GLN A 62 -3.65 -15.44 -9.95
CA GLN A 62 -4.02 -15.03 -8.59
C GLN A 62 -5.08 -15.93 -7.96
N VAL A 63 -5.90 -16.60 -8.75
CA VAL A 63 -7.03 -17.40 -8.25
C VAL A 63 -6.79 -18.87 -8.48
N TYR A 64 -6.47 -19.30 -9.70
CA TYR A 64 -6.39 -20.72 -10.02
C TYR A 64 -5.10 -21.37 -9.49
N LEU A 65 -3.93 -20.83 -9.85
CA LEU A 65 -2.65 -21.36 -9.39
C LEU A 65 -2.47 -21.23 -7.88
N LYS A 66 -2.87 -20.09 -7.30
CA LYS A 66 -2.84 -19.91 -5.84
C LYS A 66 -3.83 -20.79 -5.09
N LYS A 67 -4.98 -21.16 -5.67
CA LYS A 67 -5.89 -22.16 -5.07
C LYS A 67 -5.33 -23.56 -5.17
N ALA A 68 -4.64 -23.90 -6.25
CA ALA A 68 -4.01 -25.22 -6.41
C ALA A 68 -2.90 -25.46 -5.36
N ASP A 69 -2.20 -24.39 -4.94
CA ASP A 69 -1.16 -24.46 -3.89
C ASP A 69 -1.68 -24.25 -2.45
N SER A 70 -2.91 -23.73 -2.25
CA SER A 70 -3.38 -23.31 -0.93
C SER A 70 -4.44 -24.25 -0.37
N THR A 71 -4.03 -25.12 0.55
CA THR A 71 -4.91 -25.81 1.52
C THR A 71 -5.49 -24.87 2.59
N VAL A 72 -5.13 -23.59 2.53
CA VAL A 72 -5.56 -22.57 3.50
C VAL A 72 -6.65 -21.71 2.89
N ALA A 73 -7.76 -21.56 3.63
CA ALA A 73 -8.91 -20.75 3.26
C ALA A 73 -8.47 -19.30 2.92
N PRO A 74 -9.07 -18.67 1.90
CA PRO A 74 -8.72 -17.30 1.55
C PRO A 74 -9.04 -16.37 2.73
N PRO A 75 -8.13 -15.46 3.11
CA PRO A 75 -8.39 -14.51 4.18
C PRO A 75 -9.62 -13.65 3.83
N PRO A 76 -10.48 -13.33 4.81
CA PRO A 76 -11.62 -12.46 4.60
C PRO A 76 -11.16 -11.13 3.98
N LYS A 77 -11.95 -10.59 3.03
CA LYS A 77 -11.66 -9.30 2.39
C LYS A 77 -11.54 -8.22 3.46
N HIS A 78 -10.31 -7.83 3.77
CA HIS A 78 -10.01 -6.86 4.82
C HIS A 78 -10.63 -5.50 4.47
N ARG A 79 -11.44 -4.95 5.38
CA ARG A 79 -11.49 -3.49 5.55
C ARG A 79 -10.12 -3.13 6.09
N GLY A 80 -9.38 -2.30 5.35
CA GLY A 80 -7.96 -2.04 5.60
C GLY A 80 -7.69 -1.87 7.09
N VAL A 81 -6.80 -2.71 7.64
CA VAL A 81 -6.20 -2.42 8.93
C VAL A 81 -5.44 -1.11 8.71
N PRO A 82 -5.68 -0.05 9.48
CA PRO A 82 -4.83 1.12 9.43
C PRO A 82 -3.44 0.64 9.84
N LEU A 83 -2.57 0.42 8.86
CA LEU A 83 -1.14 0.29 9.12
C LEU A 83 -0.77 1.59 9.82
N LEU A 84 -0.37 1.49 11.09
CA LEU A 84 0.20 2.61 11.82
C LEU A 84 1.40 3.10 11.01
N HIS A 85 1.18 4.17 10.25
CA HIS A 85 2.26 4.81 9.52
C HIS A 85 2.99 5.69 10.52
N PHE A 86 4.01 5.12 11.15
CA PHE A 86 4.96 5.91 11.92
C PHE A 86 5.71 6.80 10.92
N SER A 87 5.30 8.06 10.85
CA SER A 87 6.02 9.09 10.10
C SER A 87 7.45 9.12 10.61
N SER A 88 8.40 8.61 9.82
CA SER A 88 9.82 8.78 10.11
C SER A 88 10.11 10.26 10.28
N LEU A 89 10.94 10.62 11.25
CA LEU A 89 11.42 12.00 11.40
C LEU A 89 12.01 12.45 10.06
N LEU A 90 11.47 13.54 9.52
CA LEU A 90 11.96 14.08 8.26
C LEU A 90 13.36 14.66 8.50
N THR A 91 14.33 14.23 7.71
CA THR A 91 15.64 14.89 7.68
C THR A 91 15.48 16.30 7.11
N ALA A 92 16.44 17.20 7.38
CA ALA A 92 16.44 18.56 6.85
C ALA A 92 16.19 18.61 5.33
N ARG A 93 16.83 17.71 4.58
CA ARG A 93 16.65 17.59 3.13
C ARG A 93 15.27 17.10 2.73
N GLN A 94 14.67 16.19 3.50
CA GLN A 94 13.31 15.72 3.26
C GLN A 94 12.27 16.78 3.62
N LEU A 95 12.51 17.56 4.67
CA LEU A 95 11.68 18.70 5.05
C LEU A 95 11.71 19.77 3.96
N PHE A 96 12.90 20.10 3.45
CA PHE A 96 13.08 20.98 2.29
C PHE A 96 12.34 20.45 1.07
N ALA A 97 12.46 19.15 0.77
CA ALA A 97 11.78 18.53 -0.37
C ALA A 97 10.25 18.63 -0.25
N LYS A 98 9.71 18.42 0.95
CA LYS A 98 8.27 18.49 1.22
C LYS A 98 7.73 19.91 1.08
N GLU A 99 8.43 20.91 1.60
CA GLU A 99 7.98 22.31 1.51
C GLU A 99 8.16 22.91 0.10
N ASN A 100 9.09 22.37 -0.69
CA ASN A 100 9.35 22.82 -2.05
C ASN A 100 8.83 21.83 -3.12
N GLU A 101 7.90 20.95 -2.76
CA GLU A 101 7.47 19.82 -3.59
C GLU A 101 7.01 20.28 -4.98
N GLY A 102 6.16 21.30 -5.06
CA GLY A 102 5.67 21.83 -6.34
C GLY A 102 6.79 22.36 -7.24
N VAL A 103 7.72 23.14 -6.69
CA VAL A 103 8.85 23.70 -7.45
C VAL A 103 9.81 22.61 -7.91
N LEU A 104 10.04 21.61 -7.06
CA LEU A 104 10.89 20.46 -7.37
C LEU A 104 10.25 19.56 -8.44
N HIS A 105 8.93 19.36 -8.38
CA HIS A 105 8.20 18.54 -9.34
C HIS A 105 8.16 19.18 -10.73
N SER A 106 7.84 20.48 -10.81
CA SER A 106 7.86 21.21 -12.09
C SER A 106 9.25 21.19 -12.73
N ALA A 107 10.31 21.46 -11.94
CA ALA A 107 11.67 21.42 -12.45
C ALA A 107 12.14 20.01 -12.85
N ALA A 108 11.64 18.97 -12.18
CA ALA A 108 11.91 17.58 -12.53
C ALA A 108 11.24 17.18 -13.85
N GLU A 109 10.02 17.63 -14.10
CA GLU A 109 9.28 17.41 -15.34
C GLU A 109 9.94 18.14 -16.52
N GLU A 110 10.33 19.40 -16.35
CA GLU A 110 11.07 20.16 -17.36
C GLU A 110 12.40 19.47 -17.73
N ARG A 111 13.13 19.01 -16.71
CA ARG A 111 14.38 18.28 -16.92
C ARG A 111 14.15 16.93 -17.60
N HIS A 112 13.12 16.20 -17.21
CA HIS A 112 12.77 14.93 -17.85
C HIS A 112 12.38 15.14 -19.32
N ALA A 113 11.57 16.16 -19.61
CA ALA A 113 11.18 16.54 -20.97
C ALA A 113 12.39 16.95 -21.83
N ALA A 114 13.36 17.67 -21.26
CA ALA A 114 14.56 18.09 -21.97
C ALA A 114 15.57 16.95 -22.24
N THR A 115 15.72 16.01 -21.30
CA THR A 115 16.77 14.98 -21.37
C THR A 115 16.25 13.62 -21.90
N GLY A 116 14.95 13.33 -21.76
CA GLY A 116 14.28 12.10 -22.22
C GLY A 116 14.79 10.80 -21.60
N THR A 117 15.70 10.85 -20.63
CA THR A 117 16.41 9.70 -20.08
C THR A 117 15.99 9.42 -18.64
N GLY A 118 15.71 8.15 -18.34
CA GLY A 118 15.26 7.71 -17.01
C GLY A 118 13.79 8.03 -16.72
N THR A 119 13.41 7.93 -15.45
CA THR A 119 12.06 8.23 -14.95
C THR A 119 11.98 9.66 -14.40
N VAL A 120 10.78 10.24 -14.35
CA VAL A 120 10.54 11.55 -13.70
C VAL A 120 11.04 11.55 -12.25
N GLY A 121 10.92 10.42 -11.54
CA GLY A 121 11.48 10.26 -10.19
C GLY A 121 13.00 10.38 -10.13
N SER A 122 13.72 9.87 -11.13
CA SER A 122 15.18 10.04 -11.22
C SER A 122 15.57 11.50 -11.48
N ALA A 123 14.81 12.19 -12.34
CA ALA A 123 15.00 13.62 -12.58
C ALA A 123 14.72 14.43 -11.30
N TYR A 124 13.68 14.08 -10.55
CA TYR A 124 13.33 14.70 -9.27
C TYR A 124 14.46 14.57 -8.23
N GLN A 125 15.02 13.38 -8.04
CA GLN A 125 16.11 13.19 -7.09
C GLN A 125 17.36 13.99 -7.48
N THR A 126 17.61 14.12 -8.77
CA THR A 126 18.72 14.93 -9.31
C THR A 126 18.50 16.42 -9.03
N VAL A 127 17.31 16.94 -9.36
CA VAL A 127 16.94 18.35 -9.12
C VAL A 127 16.93 18.67 -7.61
N LEU A 128 16.40 17.77 -6.79
CA LEU A 128 16.43 17.90 -5.33
C LEU A 128 17.87 17.97 -4.82
N LYS A 129 18.76 17.13 -5.34
CA LYS A 129 20.18 17.16 -4.98
C LYS A 129 20.81 18.49 -5.36
N GLU A 130 20.65 18.92 -6.61
CA GLU A 130 21.23 20.17 -7.11
C GLU A 130 20.73 21.40 -6.33
N LYS A 131 19.42 21.49 -6.07
CA LYS A 131 18.86 22.61 -5.30
C LYS A 131 19.27 22.59 -3.83
N TRP A 132 19.37 21.40 -3.22
CA TRP A 132 19.88 21.27 -1.86
C TRP A 132 21.36 21.63 -1.75
N ASP A 133 22.17 21.15 -2.70
CA ASP A 133 23.61 21.41 -2.74
C ASP A 133 23.94 22.87 -3.13
N ALA A 134 22.98 23.59 -3.72
CA ALA A 134 23.08 25.02 -4.01
C ALA A 134 22.78 25.94 -2.80
N LEU A 135 22.16 25.42 -1.74
CA LEU A 135 21.97 26.17 -0.50
C LEU A 135 23.33 26.43 0.17
N ASP A 136 23.50 27.62 0.72
CA ASP A 136 24.64 27.94 1.58
C ASP A 136 24.55 27.21 2.94
N SER A 137 25.62 27.31 3.74
CA SER A 137 25.70 26.62 5.03
C SER A 137 24.63 27.11 5.99
N ASP A 138 24.40 28.42 6.05
CA ASP A 138 23.46 29.03 6.99
C ASP A 138 22.02 28.58 6.71
N ALA A 139 21.61 28.53 5.44
CA ALA A 139 20.31 28.03 5.02
C ALA A 139 20.15 26.53 5.33
N ARG A 140 21.18 25.72 5.15
CA ARG A 140 21.13 24.29 5.52
C ARG A 140 20.99 24.10 7.03
N ASP A 141 21.70 24.90 7.81
CA ASP A 141 21.63 24.86 9.28
C ASP A 141 20.25 25.30 9.79
N GLU A 142 19.58 26.23 9.11
CA GLU A 142 18.19 26.59 9.39
C GLU A 142 17.25 25.38 9.15
N TRP A 143 17.38 24.70 8.01
CA TRP A 143 16.59 23.49 7.72
C TRP A 143 16.88 22.37 8.70
N GLN A 144 18.13 22.23 9.16
CA GLN A 144 18.52 21.26 10.18
C GLN A 144 17.86 21.59 11.52
N THR A 145 17.96 22.84 11.97
CA THR A 145 17.30 23.32 13.19
C THR A 145 15.79 23.11 13.15
N ARG A 146 15.17 23.35 11.99
CA ARG A 146 13.73 23.11 11.78
C ARG A 146 13.37 21.63 11.79
N ALA A 147 14.16 20.76 11.17
CA ALA A 147 13.97 19.31 11.21
C ALA A 147 14.14 18.76 12.63
N ASP A 148 15.13 19.23 13.37
CA ASP A 148 15.37 18.85 14.77
C ASP A 148 14.21 19.31 15.66
N LYS A 149 13.65 20.51 15.41
CA LYS A 149 12.42 20.97 16.07
C LYS A 149 11.21 20.13 15.69
N PHE A 150 11.13 19.65 14.45
CA PHE A 150 10.07 18.73 13.99
C PHE A 150 10.16 17.36 14.68
N GLY A 151 11.38 16.89 14.96
CA GLY A 151 11.64 15.73 15.82
C GLY A 151 11.56 16.02 17.32
N GLY A 152 11.33 17.28 17.69
CA GLY A 152 11.65 17.81 19.02
C GLY A 152 10.62 17.56 20.12
N ASP A 153 9.41 17.09 19.81
CA ASP A 153 8.46 16.74 20.88
C ASP A 153 8.49 15.23 21.17
N ILE A 154 9.64 14.79 21.67
CA ILE A 154 9.87 13.41 22.11
C ILE A 154 8.77 12.99 23.10
N HIS A 155 8.35 13.88 24.00
CA HIS A 155 7.33 13.57 25.01
C HIS A 155 5.94 13.40 24.41
N ARG A 156 5.56 14.25 23.43
CA ARG A 156 4.34 14.03 22.65
C ARG A 156 4.42 12.74 21.85
N ASN A 157 5.54 12.46 21.18
CA ASN A 157 5.71 11.21 20.43
C ASN A 157 5.61 9.97 21.34
N GLN A 158 6.17 10.03 22.55
CA GLN A 158 6.06 8.98 23.56
C GLN A 158 4.62 8.79 24.06
N THR A 159 3.83 9.87 24.10
CA THR A 159 2.40 9.84 24.45
C THR A 159 1.59 9.23 23.31
N ASP A 160 1.74 9.77 22.10
CA ASP A 160 1.07 9.33 20.88
C ASP A 160 1.34 7.85 20.56
N PHE A 161 2.57 7.38 20.83
CA PHE A 161 2.93 5.97 20.66
C PHE A 161 2.03 5.03 21.47
N LYS A 162 1.75 5.36 22.74
CA LYS A 162 0.94 4.52 23.63
C LYS A 162 -0.47 4.37 23.09
N GLU A 163 -1.10 5.48 22.72
CA GLU A 163 -2.47 5.50 22.21
C GLU A 163 -2.58 4.83 20.84
N SER A 164 -1.61 5.08 19.96
CA SER A 164 -1.54 4.48 18.62
C SER A 164 -1.39 2.97 18.70
N MET A 165 -0.45 2.47 19.50
CA MET A 165 -0.23 1.04 19.68
C MET A 165 -1.42 0.37 20.38
N HIS A 166 -2.01 1.01 21.39
CA HIS A 166 -3.22 0.51 22.01
C HIS A 166 -4.35 0.35 20.98
N THR A 167 -4.58 1.35 20.14
CA THR A 167 -5.63 1.31 19.11
C THR A 167 -5.38 0.21 18.08
N ALA A 168 -4.14 0.05 17.61
CA ALA A 168 -3.79 -0.97 16.64
C ALA A 168 -3.93 -2.38 17.21
N LEU A 169 -3.43 -2.61 18.44
CA LEU A 169 -3.55 -3.90 19.10
C LEU A 169 -5.01 -4.22 19.45
N ALA A 170 -5.80 -3.23 19.89
CA ALA A 170 -7.24 -3.40 20.11
C ALA A 170 -7.95 -3.79 18.81
N THR A 171 -7.60 -3.15 17.69
CA THR A 171 -8.15 -3.48 16.36
C THR A 171 -7.78 -4.90 15.94
N LEU A 172 -6.55 -5.34 16.21
CA LEU A 172 -6.10 -6.71 15.93
C LEU A 172 -6.86 -7.74 16.76
N CYS A 173 -7.03 -7.50 18.06
CA CYS A 173 -7.84 -8.31 18.95
C CYS A 173 -9.30 -8.38 18.45
N GLN A 174 -9.94 -7.22 18.23
CA GLN A 174 -11.35 -7.13 17.83
C GLN A 174 -11.60 -7.65 16.40
N GLY A 175 -10.58 -7.69 15.56
CA GLY A 175 -10.67 -8.16 14.18
C GLY A 175 -10.90 -9.67 14.04
N GLY A 176 -10.80 -10.45 15.12
CA GLY A 176 -10.99 -11.91 15.11
C GLY A 176 -9.94 -12.68 14.29
N LEU A 177 -8.87 -12.00 13.83
CA LEU A 177 -7.81 -12.59 13.02
C LEU A 177 -6.89 -13.52 13.82
N LEU A 178 -6.83 -13.31 15.14
CA LEU A 178 -5.92 -14.03 16.05
C LEU A 178 -6.63 -15.08 16.91
N GLY A 179 -7.96 -15.21 16.80
CA GLY A 179 -8.76 -16.01 17.74
C GLY A 179 -8.81 -15.39 19.14
N ASP A 180 -8.99 -16.23 20.17
CA ASP A 180 -8.95 -15.82 21.56
C ASP A 180 -7.49 -15.50 21.95
N ALA A 181 -7.14 -14.22 21.86
CA ALA A 181 -5.79 -13.73 22.11
C ALA A 181 -5.79 -12.55 23.08
N GLU A 182 -4.89 -12.62 24.06
CA GLU A 182 -4.58 -11.53 24.98
C GLU A 182 -3.26 -10.88 24.55
N LEU A 183 -3.26 -9.56 24.38
CA LEU A 183 -2.08 -8.80 24.00
C LEU A 183 -1.66 -7.84 25.12
N LEU A 184 -0.38 -7.87 25.45
CA LEU A 184 0.25 -6.96 26.40
C LEU A 184 1.29 -6.11 25.67
N LEU A 185 1.20 -4.80 25.84
CA LEU A 185 2.20 -3.86 25.35
C LEU A 185 3.08 -3.41 26.51
N PHE A 186 4.36 -3.76 26.46
CA PHE A 186 5.39 -3.19 27.33
C PHE A 186 6.15 -2.11 26.58
N TYR A 187 6.34 -0.95 27.20
CA TYR A 187 7.12 0.14 26.64
C TYR A 187 7.98 0.80 27.70
N GLY A 188 9.08 1.41 27.27
CA GLY A 188 10.01 2.11 28.13
C GLY A 188 10.68 3.26 27.40
N TRP A 189 10.80 4.39 28.08
CA TRP A 189 11.40 5.61 27.55
C TRP A 189 12.44 6.13 28.53
N ARG A 190 13.43 6.85 28.03
CA ARG A 190 14.32 7.64 28.88
C ARG A 190 13.77 9.06 28.98
N ASP A 191 13.78 9.63 30.18
CA ASP A 191 13.48 11.03 30.40
C ASP A 191 14.72 11.92 30.13
N LEU A 192 14.55 13.23 30.28
CA LEU A 192 15.63 14.21 30.07
C LEU A 192 16.81 14.07 31.06
N LYS A 193 16.62 13.36 32.18
CA LYS A 193 17.65 13.07 33.17
C LYS A 193 18.33 11.71 32.93
N GLY A 194 17.85 10.96 31.93
CA GLY A 194 18.35 9.63 31.58
C GLY A 194 17.67 8.49 32.36
N ASP A 195 16.73 8.82 33.24
CA ASP A 195 15.96 7.85 34.02
C ASP A 195 14.97 7.12 33.12
N ILE A 196 14.75 5.83 33.40
CA ILE A 196 13.86 5.00 32.58
C ILE A 196 12.45 5.06 33.15
N SER A 197 11.51 5.58 32.36
CA SER A 197 10.07 5.46 32.59
C SER A 197 9.51 4.27 31.81
N THR A 198 9.04 3.25 32.52
CA THR A 198 8.39 2.08 31.91
C THR A 198 6.89 2.09 32.14
N GLY A 199 6.14 1.53 31.20
CA GLY A 199 4.73 1.26 31.37
C GLY A 199 4.32 -0.04 30.70
N ALA A 200 3.19 -0.58 31.15
CA ALA A 200 2.54 -1.71 30.51
C ALA A 200 1.08 -1.35 30.27
N SER A 201 0.56 -1.72 29.10
CA SER A 201 -0.86 -1.66 28.80
C SER A 201 -1.35 -3.06 28.50
N ARG A 202 -2.27 -3.54 29.35
CA ARG A 202 -3.06 -4.73 29.08
C ARG A 202 -4.27 -4.30 28.27
N LEU A 203 -4.47 -4.88 27.10
CA LEU A 203 -5.72 -4.66 26.36
C LEU A 203 -6.80 -5.53 26.99
N PRO A 204 -8.02 -4.98 27.24
CA PRO A 204 -9.05 -5.74 27.92
C PRO A 204 -9.34 -7.04 27.17
N ASP A 205 -9.46 -8.11 27.95
CA ASP A 205 -9.80 -9.45 27.49
C ASP A 205 -11.03 -9.39 26.56
N LEU A 206 -10.89 -9.91 25.35
CA LEU A 206 -12.01 -10.32 24.50
C LEU A 206 -12.69 -11.57 25.05
N LEU A 207 -12.91 -11.63 26.36
CA LEU A 207 -13.72 -12.68 26.95
C LEU A 207 -15.18 -12.22 26.98
N ARG A 208 -15.93 -12.80 26.03
CA ARG A 208 -17.41 -12.84 25.88
C ARG A 208 -18.05 -11.75 25.03
N ALA A 209 -18.02 -11.97 23.73
CA ALA A 209 -19.22 -11.89 22.88
C ALA A 209 -18.90 -12.61 21.57
N THR A 210 -19.09 -13.93 21.48
CA THR A 210 -20.06 -14.46 20.48
C THR A 210 -20.39 -15.94 20.67
N ALA A 211 -20.12 -16.55 21.83
CA ALA A 211 -20.50 -17.95 22.10
C ALA A 211 -22.03 -18.20 22.26
N SER A 212 -22.91 -17.29 21.85
CA SER A 212 -24.38 -17.42 22.01
C SER A 212 -25.19 -17.24 20.72
N ALA A 213 -24.59 -17.40 19.53
CA ALA A 213 -25.32 -17.23 18.27
C ALA A 213 -25.53 -18.52 17.45
N HIS A 214 -25.27 -19.72 17.99
CA HIS A 214 -25.48 -21.00 17.28
C HIS A 214 -26.34 -22.02 18.05
N ALA A 215 -27.19 -21.55 18.95
CA ALA A 215 -28.22 -22.39 19.56
C ALA A 215 -29.60 -21.72 19.41
N ARG A 216 -30.19 -21.86 18.22
CA ARG A 216 -31.62 -22.05 17.93
C ARG A 216 -31.85 -22.14 16.43
#